data_AF-A0A944I3C7-F1
#
_entry.id   AF-A0A944I3C7-F1
#
_cell.length_a   1.000
_cell.length_b   1.000
_cell.length_c   1.000
_cell.angle_alpha   90.00
_cell.angle_beta   90.00
_cell.angle_gamma   90.00
#
_symmetry.space_group_name_H-M   'P 1'
#
loop_
_entity.id
_entity.type
_entity.pdbx_description
1 polymer ?
#
loop_
_entity_poly.entity_id
_entity_poly.type
_entity_poly.pdbx_seq_one_letter_code
_entity_poly.pdbx_strand_id
1 'polypeptide(L)' 'MWPAIWFAWTCLFAVFETTALVNRQEGDTLSENFRRLFQTRTSKAGRAVFAVGWCGFSAWFAIHILTESM' A
#
# COMPACT_ATOMS: atom_id res chain seq x y z
N MET A 1 18.31 16.07 -1.77
CA MET A 1 17.00 16.55 -2.25
C MET A 1 15.97 15.42 -2.40
N TRP A 2 16.37 14.19 -2.70
CA TRP A 2 15.48 13.03 -2.82
C TRP A 2 14.77 12.59 -1.51
N PRO A 3 15.43 12.48 -0.34
CA PRO A 3 14.80 11.88 0.85
C PRO A 3 13.70 12.74 1.48
N ALA A 4 13.82 14.06 1.35
CA ALA A 4 12.87 15.00 1.93
C ALA A 4 11.49 14.93 1.25
N ILE A 5 11.44 14.66 -0.06
CA ILE A 5 10.18 14.48 -0.79
C ILE A 5 9.48 13.22 -0.29
N TRP A 6 10.20 12.11 -0.17
CA TRP A 6 9.65 10.86 0.36
C TRP A 6 9.18 11.02 1.80
N PHE A 7 9.95 11.72 2.64
CA PHE A 7 9.56 11.98 4.02
C PHE A 7 8.29 12.85 4.11
N ALA A 8 8.23 13.96 3.37
CA ALA A 8 7.05 14.82 3.34
C ALA A 8 5.82 14.08 2.80
N TRP A 9 6.01 13.24 1.78
CA TRP A 9 4.98 12.37 1.25
C TRP A 9 4.47 11.39 2.31
N THR A 10 5.36 10.66 2.99
CA THR A 10 4.98 9.74 4.08
C THR A 10 4.24 10.47 5.20
N CYS A 11 4.70 11.66 5.61
CA CYS A 11 4.03 12.46 6.63
C CYS A 11 2.62 12.88 6.19
N LEU A 12 2.45 13.33 4.95
CA LEU A 12 1.15 13.71 4.40
C LEU A 12 0.17 12.53 4.46
N PHE A 13 0.61 11.34 4.03
CA PHE A 13 -0.18 10.11 4.11
C PHE A 13 -0.55 9.74 5.54
N ALA A 14 0.40 9.86 6.48
CA ALA A 14 0.14 9.59 7.89
C ALA A 14 -0.92 10.54 8.47
N VAL A 15 -0.88 11.83 8.11
CA VAL A 15 -1.87 12.83 8.53
C VAL A 15 -3.25 12.50 7.98
N PHE A 16 -3.36 12.17 6.68
CA PHE A 16 -4.64 11.79 6.07
C PHE A 16 -5.23 10.53 6.71
N GLU A 17 -4.43 9.47 6.87
CA GLU A 17 -4.91 8.22 7.48
C GLU A 17 -5.32 8.43 8.94
N THR A 18 -4.53 9.19 9.71
CA THR A 18 -4.86 9.52 11.11
C THR A 18 -6.17 10.32 11.19
N THR A 19 -6.37 11.27 10.28
CA THR A 19 -7.61 12.06 10.24
C THR A 19 -8.81 11.19 9.90
N ALA A 20 -8.69 10.29 8.92
CA ALA A 20 -9.74 9.33 8.58
C ALA A 20 -10.07 8.39 9.76
N LEU A 21 -9.05 7.92 10.48
CA LEU A 21 -9.22 7.10 11.69
C LEU A 21 -9.94 7.85 12.82
N VAL A 22 -9.63 9.14 13.02
CA VAL A 22 -10.29 9.99 14.01
C VAL A 22 -11.76 10.25 13.63
N ASN A 23 -12.02 10.49 12.34
CA ASN A 23 -13.38 10.71 11.83
C ASN A 23 -14.25 9.45 11.87
N ARG A 24 -13.64 8.25 11.93
CA ARG A 24 -14.31 6.94 12.02
C ARG A 24 -15.37 6.71 10.93
N GLN A 25 -15.17 7.31 9.77
CA GLN A 25 -16.07 7.16 8.64
C GLN A 25 -15.71 5.89 7.87
N GLU A 26 -16.69 4.99 7.69
CA GLU A 26 -16.47 3.73 6.98
C GLU A 26 -16.08 3.96 5.52
N GLY A 27 -14.93 3.43 5.11
CA GLY A 27 -14.42 3.55 3.75
C GLY A 27 -13.56 4.78 3.49
N ASP A 28 -13.25 5.55 4.53
CA ASP A 28 -12.45 6.77 4.44
C ASP A 28 -10.95 6.48 4.60
N THR A 29 -10.59 5.35 5.22
CA THR A 29 -9.19 4.96 5.35
C THR A 29 -8.63 4.41 4.04
N LEU A 30 -7.34 4.66 3.77
CA LEU A 30 -6.66 4.11 2.61
C LEU A 30 -6.65 2.59 2.65
N SER A 31 -6.50 2.01 3.85
CA SER A 31 -6.54 0.55 4.02
C SER A 31 -7.88 -0.06 3.58
N GLU A 32 -9.00 0.63 3.82
CA GLU A 32 -10.33 0.20 3.35
C GLU A 32 -10.51 0.39 1.86
N ASN A 33 -10.01 1.48 1.29
CA ASN A 33 -10.04 1.69 -0.15
C ASN A 33 -9.17 0.66 -0.89
N PHE A 34 -8.00 0.31 -0.35
CA PHE A 34 -7.17 -0.75 -0.91
C PHE A 34 -7.87 -2.11 -0.84
N ARG A 35 -8.56 -2.40 0.26
CA ARG A 35 -9.39 -3.61 0.39
C ARG A 35 -10.57 -3.63 -0.58
N ARG A 36 -11.20 -2.48 -0.84
CA ARG A 36 -12.28 -2.34 -1.82
C ARG A 36 -11.77 -2.54 -3.24
N LEU A 37 -10.64 -1.92 -3.60
CA LEU A 37 -10.00 -2.02 -4.92
C LEU A 37 -9.73 -3.47 -5.30
N PHE A 38 -9.13 -4.23 -4.38
CA PHE A 38 -8.82 -5.64 -4.60
C PHE A 38 -9.94 -6.60 -4.13
N GLN A 39 -11.07 -6.06 -3.67
CA GLN A 39 -12.20 -6.84 -3.14
C GLN A 39 -11.78 -7.93 -2.15
N THR A 40 -10.76 -7.65 -1.32
CA THR A 40 -10.12 -8.68 -0.50
C THR A 40 -11.02 -9.19 0.62
N ARG A 41 -12.12 -8.53 0.95
CA ARG A 41 -13.12 -9.08 1.89
C ARG A 41 -14.12 -10.01 1.23
N THR A 42 -14.56 -9.70 0.02
CA THR A 42 -15.72 -10.33 -0.63
C THR A 42 -15.35 -11.40 -1.66
N SER A 43 -14.16 -11.32 -2.27
CA SER A 43 -13.75 -12.19 -3.38
C SER A 43 -12.52 -13.03 -3.06
N LYS A 44 -12.62 -14.36 -3.25
CA LYS A 44 -11.46 -15.27 -3.17
C LYS A 44 -10.43 -14.95 -4.28
N ALA A 45 -10.89 -14.61 -5.47
CA ALA A 45 -10.03 -14.20 -6.58
C ALA A 45 -9.32 -12.88 -6.27
N GLY A 46 -10.04 -11.90 -5.71
CA GLY A 46 -9.47 -10.62 -5.29
C GLY A 46 -8.36 -10.76 -4.25
N ARG A 47 -8.57 -11.64 -3.25
CA ARG A 47 -7.51 -12.02 -2.28
C ARG A 47 -6.29 -12.64 -2.96
N ALA A 48 -6.50 -13.56 -3.90
CA ALA A 48 -5.42 -14.22 -4.61
C ALA A 48 -4.62 -13.22 -5.48
N VAL A 49 -5.30 -12.34 -6.21
CA VAL A 49 -4.66 -11.28 -7.02
C VAL A 49 -3.83 -10.36 -6.14
N PHE A 50 -4.38 -9.90 -5.00
CA PHE A 50 -3.64 -9.06 -4.07
C PHE A 50 -2.40 -9.79 -3.51
N ALA A 51 -2.55 -11.02 -3.04
CA ALA A 51 -1.46 -11.78 -2.44
C ALA A 51 -0.36 -12.10 -3.45
N VAL A 52 -0.72 -12.60 -4.63
CA VAL A 52 0.25 -12.95 -5.69
C VAL A 52 0.92 -11.68 -6.22
N GLY A 53 0.16 -10.62 -6.45
CA GLY A 53 0.71 -9.34 -6.91
C GLY A 53 1.70 -8.75 -5.91
N TRP A 54 1.33 -8.72 -4.62
CA TRP A 54 2.20 -8.20 -3.56
C TRP A 54 3.46 -9.03 -3.37
N CYS A 55 3.33 -10.36 -3.29
CA CYS A 55 4.47 -11.26 -3.13
C CYS A 55 5.39 -11.22 -4.36
N GLY A 56 4.82 -11.25 -5.57
CA GLY A 56 5.57 -11.17 -6.82
C GLY A 56 6.33 -9.85 -6.95
N PHE A 57 5.66 -8.72 -6.68
CA PHE A 57 6.31 -7.41 -6.67
C PHE A 57 7.42 -7.33 -5.63
N SER A 58 7.19 -7.79 -4.41
CA SER A 58 8.20 -7.74 -3.33
C SER A 58 9.42 -8.59 -3.65
N ALA A 59 9.21 -9.81 -4.18
CA ALA A 59 10.29 -10.69 -4.59
C ALA A 59 11.07 -10.12 -5.77
N TRP A 60 10.38 -9.64 -6.81
CA TRP A 60 11.00 -8.97 -7.95
C TRP A 60 11.81 -7.74 -7.51
N PHE A 61 11.22 -6.87 -6.70
CA PHE A 61 11.87 -5.64 -6.23
C PHE A 61 13.13 -5.95 -5.41
N ALA A 62 13.06 -6.95 -4.53
CA ALA A 62 14.22 -7.42 -3.77
C ALA A 62 15.33 -7.93 -4.71
N ILE A 63 15.00 -8.79 -5.67
CA ILE A 63 15.97 -9.30 -6.66
C ILE A 63 16.56 -8.15 -7.48
N HIS A 64 15.73 -7.23 -7.95
CA HIS A 64 16.14 -6.09 -8.77
C HIS A 64 17.13 -5.20 -8.01
N ILE A 65 16.82 -4.82 -6.76
CA ILE A 65 17.73 -4.02 -5.93
C ILE A 65 19.03 -4.78 -5.61
N LEU A 66 18.96 -6.09 -5.32
CA LEU A 66 20.14 -6.88 -4.95
C LEU A 66 21.02 -7.27 -6.15
N THR A 67 20.44 -7.35 -7.35
CA THR A 67 21.13 -7.83 -8.56
C THR A 67 21.60 -6.70 -9.46
N GLU A 68 20.82 -5.61 -9.60
CA GLU A 68 21.26 -4.44 -10.38
C GLU A 68 22.27 -3.56 -9.64
N SER A 69 22.54 -3.82 -8.36
CA SER A 69 23.59 -3.15 -7.59
C SER A 69 24.98 -3.80 -7.71
N MET A 70 25.18 -4.74 -8.65
CA MET A 70 26.48 -5.38 -8.95
C MET A 70 27.07 -4.84 -10.26
#